data_AF-A0A950S9T4-F1
#
_entry.id   AF-A0A950S9T4-F1
#
_cell.length_a   1.000
_cell.length_b   1.000
_cell.length_c   1.000
_cell.angle_alpha   90.00
_cell.angle_beta   90.00
_cell.angle_gamma   90.00
#
_symmetry.space_group_name_H-M   'P 1'
#
loop_
_entity.id
_entity.type
_entity.pdbx_description
1 polymer ?
#
loop_
_entity_poly.entity_id
_entity_poly.type
_entity_poly.pdbx_seq_one_letter_code
_entity_poly.pdbx_strand_id
1 'polypeptide(L)'
;MIGADTHKGSHALAAVDDGTGKVRGHREITADDAGHLAAIRWVSGLDDDRVWAIEDGRHVSQRLERALIAAGERVVRVPPQRMGASRKGERERGKSDEIDALAVARAVVKDGVEGFPAA
;
A
#
# COMPACT_ATOMS: atom_id res chain seq x y z
N MET A 1 -4.24 8.18 -2.60
CA MET A 1 -4.34 6.84 -1.97
C MET A 1 -3.07 6.07 -2.25
N ILE A 2 -2.54 5.42 -1.23
CA ILE A 2 -1.27 4.71 -1.28
C ILE A 2 -1.53 3.23 -0.99
N GLY A 3 -1.28 2.36 -1.96
CA GLY A 3 -1.30 0.92 -1.77
C GLY A 3 0.07 0.40 -1.35
N ALA A 4 0.10 -0.55 -0.42
CA ALA A 4 1.31 -1.23 0.02
C ALA A 4 1.14 -2.74 -0.02
N ASP A 5 2.04 -3.41 -0.73
CA ASP A 5 2.29 -4.85 -0.59
C ASP A 5 3.53 -5.04 0.29
N THR A 6 3.42 -5.90 1.29
CA THR A 6 4.44 -6.02 2.36
C THR A 6 5.11 -7.38 2.34
N HIS A 7 6.44 -7.38 2.30
CA HIS A 7 7.27 -8.57 2.41
C HIS A 7 8.32 -8.43 3.51
N LYS A 8 9.02 -9.53 3.82
CA LYS A 8 9.99 -9.60 4.94
C LYS A 8 11.19 -8.67 4.78
N GLY A 9 11.57 -8.33 3.55
CA GLY A 9 12.76 -7.52 3.26
C GLY A 9 12.46 -6.17 2.63
N SER A 10 11.32 -6.04 1.96
CA SER A 10 10.91 -4.83 1.24
C SER A 10 9.40 -4.66 1.26
N HIS A 11 8.95 -3.45 0.97
CA HIS A 11 7.55 -3.13 0.70
C HIS A 11 7.46 -2.41 -0.63
N ALA A 12 6.54 -2.86 -1.48
CA ALA A 12 6.22 -2.20 -2.73
C ALA A 12 5.05 -1.24 -2.49
N LEU A 13 5.21 0.00 -2.94
CA LEU A 13 4.24 1.07 -2.76
C LEU A 13 3.74 1.58 -4.11
N ALA A 14 2.46 1.85 -4.20
CA ALA A 14 1.83 2.47 -5.37
C ALA A 14 0.94 3.64 -4.94
N ALA A 15 1.23 4.83 -5.46
CA ALA A 15 0.36 5.99 -5.30
C ALA A 15 -0.63 6.06 -6.46
N VAL A 16 -1.91 6.19 -6.16
CA VAL A 16 -2.98 6.43 -7.15
C VAL A 16 -3.82 7.63 -6.76
N ASP A 17 -4.45 8.22 -7.77
CA ASP A 17 -5.51 9.21 -7.63
C ASP A 17 -6.79 8.59 -7.06
N ASP A 18 -7.42 9.26 -6.10
CA ASP A 18 -8.53 8.71 -5.30
C ASP A 18 -9.86 8.68 -6.05
N GLY A 19 -10.03 9.52 -7.07
CA GLY A 19 -11.24 9.55 -7.89
C GLY A 19 -11.17 8.62 -9.10
N THR A 20 -9.97 8.45 -9.68
CA THR A 20 -9.79 7.78 -10.98
C THR A 20 -9.03 6.47 -10.90
N GLY A 21 -8.29 6.21 -9.81
CA GLY A 21 -7.39 5.06 -9.69
C GLY A 21 -6.18 5.12 -10.65
N LYS A 22 -5.90 6.29 -11.23
CA LYS A 22 -4.76 6.53 -12.11
C LYS A 22 -3.46 6.54 -11.29
N VAL A 23 -2.45 5.85 -11.79
CA VAL A 23 -1.13 5.78 -11.14
C VAL A 23 -0.46 7.14 -11.14
N ARG A 24 0.05 7.54 -9.96
CA ARG A 24 0.85 8.74 -9.72
C ARG A 24 2.32 8.45 -9.43
N GLY A 25 2.64 7.24 -8.98
CA GLY A 25 4.01 6.82 -8.77
C GLY A 25 4.12 5.46 -8.09
N HIS A 26 5.34 4.92 -8.14
CA HIS A 26 5.71 3.69 -7.46
C HIS A 26 6.97 3.93 -6.63
N ARG A 27 7.13 3.14 -5.57
CA ARG A 27 8.36 3.13 -4.77
C ARG A 27 8.52 1.79 -4.07
N GLU A 28 9.70 1.20 -4.17
CA GLU A 28 10.13 0.12 -3.28
C GLU A 28 10.88 0.72 -2.09
N ILE A 29 10.60 0.22 -0.89
CA ILE A 29 11.32 0.57 0.35
C ILE A 29 11.82 -0.68 1.05
N THR A 30 12.85 -0.55 1.87
CA THR A 30 13.28 -1.59 2.80
C THR A 30 12.26 -1.76 3.93
N ALA A 31 12.11 -3.00 4.44
CA ALA A 31 11.22 -3.33 5.57
C ALA A 31 11.85 -2.99 6.93
N ASP A 32 12.40 -1.77 7.06
CA ASP A 32 13.04 -1.24 8.26
C ASP A 32 12.63 0.22 8.50
N ASP A 33 13.06 0.78 9.65
CA ASP A 33 12.66 2.12 10.06
C ASP A 33 13.13 3.21 9.07
N ALA A 34 14.27 3.00 8.42
CA ALA A 34 14.77 3.91 7.39
C ALA A 34 13.88 3.90 6.14
N GLY A 35 13.44 2.72 5.71
CA GLY A 35 12.48 2.54 4.62
C GLY A 35 11.12 3.12 4.95
N HIS A 36 10.58 2.89 6.15
CA HIS A 36 9.32 3.49 6.59
C HIS A 36 9.38 5.01 6.59
N LEU A 37 10.46 5.60 7.08
CA LEU A 37 10.66 7.05 7.04
C LEU A 37 10.79 7.57 5.59
N ALA A 38 11.45 6.80 4.71
CA ALA A 38 11.54 7.13 3.29
C ALA A 38 10.18 7.09 2.59
N ALA A 39 9.28 6.20 3.02
CA ALA A 39 7.90 6.16 2.56
C ALA A 39 7.10 7.39 3.00
N ILE A 40 7.18 7.78 4.27
CA ILE A 40 6.49 8.97 4.79
C ILE A 40 6.93 10.24 4.04
N ARG A 41 8.25 10.43 3.87
CA ARG A 41 8.79 11.58 3.10
C ARG A 41 8.41 11.55 1.62
N TRP A 42 8.19 10.37 1.05
CA TRP A 42 7.77 10.25 -0.33
C TRP A 42 6.35 10.77 -0.51
N VAL A 43 5.44 10.31 0.34
CA VAL A 43 4.02 10.61 0.22
C VAL A 43 3.67 12.02 0.67
N SER A 44 4.49 12.64 1.53
CA SER A 44 4.35 14.06 1.88
C SER A 44 4.52 15.01 0.70
N GLY A 45 5.13 14.56 -0.40
CA GLY A 45 5.22 15.32 -1.65
C GLY A 45 4.04 15.12 -2.59
N LEU A 46 3.05 14.30 -2.22
CA LEU A 46 1.92 13.95 -3.09
C LEU A 46 0.66 14.74 -2.74
N ASP A 47 0.07 14.49 -1.57
CA ASP A 47 -1.18 15.11 -1.09
C ASP A 47 -1.18 15.15 0.44
N ASP A 48 -1.81 16.18 1.02
CA ASP A 48 -1.92 16.32 2.48
C ASP A 48 -2.95 15.36 3.10
N ASP A 49 -4.06 15.11 2.40
CA ASP A 49 -5.09 14.15 2.82
C ASP A 49 -4.95 12.87 1.99
N ARG A 50 -4.44 11.82 2.64
CA ARG A 50 -4.14 10.54 1.98
C ARG A 50 -4.48 9.36 2.89
N VAL A 51 -4.86 8.26 2.25
CA VAL A 51 -5.14 6.99 2.91
C VAL A 51 -4.17 5.93 2.42
N TRP A 52 -3.62 5.17 3.36
CA TRP A 52 -2.83 3.97 3.14
C TRP A 52 -3.71 2.73 3.16
N ALA A 53 -3.67 2.00 2.06
CA ALA A 53 -4.25 0.68 1.92
C ALA A 53 -3.11 -0.34 2.00
N ILE A 54 -3.14 -1.23 2.99
CA ILE A 54 -2.08 -2.22 3.21
C ILE A 54 -2.66 -3.62 3.07
N GLU A 55 -2.02 -4.49 2.29
CA GLU A 55 -2.41 -5.90 2.24
C GLU A 55 -2.36 -6.51 3.66
N ASP A 56 -3.43 -7.21 4.07
CA ASP A 56 -3.52 -7.81 5.42
C ASP A 56 -2.58 -9.02 5.56
N GLY A 57 -1.29 -8.70 5.78
CA GLY A 57 -0.18 -9.61 6.04
C GLY A 57 0.48 -9.29 7.37
N ARG A 58 -0.26 -9.35 8.49
CA ARG A 58 0.16 -8.83 9.82
C ARG A 58 1.55 -9.24 10.29
N HIS A 59 2.07 -10.38 9.84
CA HIS A 59 3.41 -10.83 10.21
C HIS A 59 4.54 -9.99 9.56
N VAL A 60 4.24 -9.20 8.53
CA VAL A 60 5.17 -8.33 7.78
C VAL A 60 4.73 -6.87 7.77
N SER A 61 3.43 -6.59 7.82
CA SER A 61 2.90 -5.22 7.75
C SER A 61 2.93 -4.44 9.08
N GLN A 62 2.97 -5.13 10.23
CA GLN A 62 2.75 -4.51 11.54
C GLN A 62 3.72 -3.36 11.86
N ARG A 63 4.99 -3.46 11.46
CA ARG A 63 5.97 -2.39 11.70
C ARG A 63 5.69 -1.16 10.85
N LEU A 64 5.38 -1.36 9.57
CA LEU A 64 4.97 -0.28 8.68
C LEU A 64 3.69 0.40 9.18
N GLU A 65 2.66 -0.38 9.51
CA GLU A 65 1.39 0.12 10.08
C GLU A 65 1.63 1.03 11.30
N ARG A 66 2.45 0.59 12.24
CA ARG A 66 2.80 1.37 13.43
C ARG A 66 3.53 2.67 13.08
N ALA A 67 4.48 2.62 12.15
CA ALA A 67 5.22 3.81 11.73
C ALA A 67 4.30 4.85 11.07
N LEU A 68 3.36 4.39 10.22
CA LEU A 68 2.38 5.25 9.55
C LEU A 68 1.39 5.86 10.55
N ILE A 69 0.84 5.05 11.47
CA ILE A 69 -0.05 5.55 12.53
C ILE A 69 0.67 6.57 13.42
N ALA A 70 1.92 6.31 13.81
CA ALA A 70 2.72 7.24 14.59
C ALA A 70 3.02 8.56 13.85
N ALA A 71 3.04 8.53 12.52
CA ALA A 71 3.18 9.71 11.67
C ALA A 71 1.84 10.44 11.40
N GLY A 72 0.72 9.96 11.96
CA GLY A 72 -0.61 10.56 11.79
C GLY A 72 -1.32 10.16 10.50
N GLU A 73 -0.83 9.14 9.79
CA GLU A 73 -1.44 8.66 8.55
C GLU A 73 -2.73 7.89 8.83
N ARG A 74 -3.69 8.00 7.90
CA ARG A 74 -4.88 7.13 7.90
C ARG A 74 -4.55 5.80 7.22
N VAL A 75 -4.76 4.69 7.92
CA VAL A 75 -4.39 3.35 7.45
C VAL A 75 -5.59 2.40 7.50
N VAL A 76 -5.84 1.69 6.40
CA VAL A 76 -6.83 0.62 6.27
C VAL A 76 -6.17 -0.67 5.79
N ARG A 77 -6.72 -1.81 6.22
CA ARG A 77 -6.23 -3.14 5.82
C ARG A 77 -7.11 -3.72 4.70
N VAL A 78 -6.47 -4.23 3.65
CA VAL A 78 -7.11 -4.85 2.49
C VAL A 78 -6.93 -6.36 2.55
N PRO A 79 -8.01 -7.14 2.75
CA PRO A 79 -7.93 -8.59 2.73
C PRO A 79 -7.51 -9.10 1.34
N PRO A 80 -6.68 -10.15 1.26
CA PRO A 80 -6.16 -10.65 -0.02
C PRO A 80 -7.24 -11.19 -0.97
N GLN A 81 -8.44 -11.46 -0.46
CA GLN A 81 -9.62 -11.88 -1.23
C GLN A 81 -10.28 -10.73 -2.00
N ARG A 82 -10.04 -9.47 -1.60
CA ARG A 82 -10.62 -8.26 -2.22
C ARG A 82 -9.81 -7.74 -3.42
N MET A 83 -8.62 -8.29 -3.67
CA MET A 83 -7.70 -7.83 -4.72
C MET A 83 -8.02 -8.37 -6.13
N GLY A 84 -9.08 -9.18 -6.30
CA GLY A 84 -9.48 -9.76 -7.58
C GLY A 84 -8.56 -10.87 -8.08
N ALA A 85 -9.03 -11.68 -9.04
CA ALA A 85 -8.38 -12.91 -9.52
C ALA A 85 -7.16 -12.68 -10.44
N SER A 86 -6.34 -11.65 -10.21
CA SER A 86 -5.15 -11.33 -11.03
C SER A 86 -3.96 -12.26 -10.76
N ARG A 87 -4.19 -13.45 -10.19
CA ARG A 87 -3.17 -14.41 -9.73
C ARG A 87 -2.90 -15.55 -10.72
N LYS A 88 -2.83 -15.28 -12.03
CA LYS A 88 -2.40 -16.32 -12.99
C LYS A 88 -1.72 -15.72 -14.21
N GLY A 89 -0.40 -15.80 -14.24
CA GLY A 89 0.43 -15.44 -15.39
C GLY A 89 1.81 -14.97 -14.96
N GLU A 90 2.83 -15.76 -15.27
CA GLU A 90 4.29 -15.53 -15.24
C GLU A 90 4.77 -14.28 -14.49
N ARG A 91 5.27 -14.50 -13.26
CA ARG A 91 5.67 -13.45 -12.33
C ARG A 91 7.19 -13.37 -12.22
N GLU A 92 7.76 -12.27 -12.70
CA GLU A 92 9.07 -11.80 -12.26
C GLU A 92 8.93 -11.19 -10.85
N ARG A 93 9.84 -11.55 -9.94
CA ARG A 93 9.89 -11.02 -8.57
C ARG A 93 10.13 -9.50 -8.61
N GLY A 94 9.37 -8.71 -7.83
CA GLY A 94 9.39 -7.24 -7.86
C GLY A 94 8.31 -6.64 -8.76
N LYS A 95 8.20 -7.10 -10.01
CA LYS A 95 7.13 -6.66 -10.92
C LYS A 95 5.74 -7.09 -10.43
N SER A 96 5.69 -8.21 -9.72
CA SER A 96 4.47 -8.71 -9.09
C SER A 96 4.06 -7.86 -7.90
N ASP A 97 5.02 -7.46 -7.09
CA ASP A 97 4.84 -6.70 -5.85
C ASP A 97 4.30 -5.29 -6.17
N GLU A 98 4.80 -4.65 -7.24
CA GLU A 98 4.24 -3.38 -7.74
C GLU A 98 2.80 -3.50 -8.24
N ILE A 99 2.48 -4.60 -8.93
CA ILE A 99 1.13 -4.90 -9.42
C ILE A 99 0.19 -5.15 -8.24
N ASP A 100 0.63 -5.91 -7.25
CA ASP A 100 -0.15 -6.26 -6.07
C ASP A 100 -0.36 -5.00 -5.20
N ALA A 101 0.64 -4.13 -5.01
CA ALA A 101 0.48 -2.82 -4.36
C ALA A 101 -0.53 -1.91 -5.08
N LEU A 102 -0.51 -1.89 -6.42
CA LEU A 102 -1.50 -1.15 -7.22
C LEU A 102 -2.92 -1.74 -7.07
N ALA A 103 -3.03 -3.06 -7.02
CA ALA A 103 -4.31 -3.75 -6.81
C ALA A 103 -4.89 -3.43 -5.43
N VAL A 104 -4.05 -3.39 -4.39
CA VAL A 104 -4.43 -2.98 -3.03
C VAL A 104 -5.02 -1.58 -3.04
N ALA A 105 -4.34 -0.60 -3.65
CA ALA A 105 -4.87 0.77 -3.75
C ALA A 105 -6.21 0.80 -4.51
N ARG A 106 -6.28 0.17 -5.68
CA ARG A 106 -7.49 0.20 -6.52
C ARG A 106 -8.69 -0.48 -5.86
N ALA A 107 -8.48 -1.49 -5.03
CA ALA A 107 -9.56 -2.10 -4.27
C ALA A 107 -10.24 -1.08 -3.35
N VAL A 108 -9.45 -0.22 -2.68
CA VAL A 108 -9.98 0.81 -1.77
C VAL A 108 -10.59 2.00 -2.54
N VAL A 109 -10.01 2.39 -3.68
CA VAL A 109 -10.65 3.39 -4.58
C VAL A 109 -12.04 2.90 -5.02
N LYS A 110 -12.15 1.63 -5.40
CA LYS A 110 -13.39 1.04 -5.92
C LYS A 110 -14.46 0.84 -4.85
N ASP A 111 -14.10 0.22 -3.73
CA ASP A 111 -15.05 -0.21 -2.70
C ASP A 111 -15.26 0.87 -1.61
N GLY A 112 -14.46 1.94 -1.64
CA GLY A 112 -14.49 3.06 -0.70
C GLY A 112 -13.73 2.75 0.60
N VAL A 113 -13.09 3.78 1.18
CA VAL A 113 -12.25 3.64 2.38
C VAL A 113 -13.02 3.05 3.58
N GLU A 114 -14.29 3.44 3.76
CA GLU A 114 -15.15 2.95 4.85
C GLU A 114 -15.49 1.45 4.74
N GLY A 115 -15.26 0.84 3.57
CA GLY A 115 -15.45 -0.59 3.34
C GLY A 115 -14.35 -1.47 3.92
N PHE A 116 -13.28 -0.87 4.48
CA PHE A 116 -12.10 -1.58 4.97
C PHE A 116 -11.84 -1.28 6.45
N PRO A 117 -11.40 -2.28 7.24
CA PRO A 117 -11.07 -2.06 8.64
C PRO A 117 -9.84 -1.16 8.78
N ALA A 118 -9.91 -0.21 9.72
CA ALA A 118 -8.76 0.59 10.13
C ALA A 118 -7.66 -0.30 10.75
N ALA A 119 -6.41 0.15 10.62
CA ALA A 119 -5.26 -0.55 11.20
C ALA A 119 -5.17 -0.38 12.72
#